data_AF-A0A517VCF5-F1
#
_entry.id   AF-A0A517VCF5-F1
#
_cell.length_a   1.000
_cell.length_b   1.000
_cell.length_c   1.000
_cell.angle_alpha   90.00
_cell.angle_beta   90.00
_cell.angle_gamma   90.00
#
_symmetry.space_group_name_H-M   'P 1'
#
loop_
_entity.id
_entity.type
_entity.pdbx_description
1 polymer ?
#
loop_
_entity_poly.entity_id
_entity_poly.type
_entity_poly.pdbx_seq_one_letter_code
_entity_poly.pdbx_strand_id
1 'polypeptide(L)'
;MIVSIAGLSLCSSSGHAQESAPPPKSGAEKKKPPAAPAGEKAPEPKPVEKTAPPATPLPGPEKLLNGGNFWDHWKYISEEEKQANPNVTWKVVSGGADQPSVLVCTGKPYGYIRTQKIYENFQFSLEWMYPNDPNANSGILLFTTEPDKVWPKAFQVQLHRPEAGYVFPTPGSGAKSANKLSPTMPLDLPLGKWHKCVLTCRSGNISVMINGVKLGEVTGCDPSKGAIALQSEGSEIHFRKLVVEVLAPEPAVQPKEPVAQQKPDKS
;
A
#
# COMPACT_ATOMS: atom_id res chain seq x y z
N MET A 1 -32.75 -25.23 29.30
CA MET A 1 -32.24 -25.35 30.68
C MET A 1 -31.65 -24.01 31.07
N ILE A 2 -32.09 -23.50 32.22
CA ILE A 2 -31.73 -22.21 32.83
C ILE A 2 -30.53 -22.45 33.77
N VAL A 3 -29.96 -21.35 34.29
CA VAL A 3 -29.03 -21.18 35.42
C VAL A 3 -27.54 -21.49 35.10
N SER A 4 -26.54 -20.72 35.54
CA SER A 4 -26.49 -19.78 36.66
C SER A 4 -25.33 -18.78 36.56
N ILE A 5 -25.60 -17.55 37.02
CA ILE A 5 -24.63 -16.52 37.42
C ILE A 5 -24.17 -16.84 38.85
N ALA A 6 -22.89 -16.63 39.15
CA ALA A 6 -22.40 -16.40 40.50
C ALA A 6 -21.16 -15.49 40.42
N GLY A 7 -21.26 -14.31 41.04
CA GLY A 7 -20.13 -13.44 41.30
C GLY A 7 -19.43 -13.79 42.61
N LEU A 8 -18.28 -13.15 42.84
CA LEU A 8 -17.77 -12.88 44.18
C LEU A 8 -16.84 -11.66 44.14
N SER A 9 -16.97 -10.88 45.20
CA SER A 9 -16.49 -9.52 45.42
C SER A 9 -15.33 -9.49 46.42
N LEU A 10 -14.78 -8.28 46.62
CA LEU A 10 -13.88 -7.79 47.67
C LEU A 10 -12.39 -8.03 47.37
N CYS A 11 -11.48 -7.04 47.42
CA CYS A 11 -11.28 -6.09 48.52
C CYS A 11 -10.39 -4.90 48.06
N SER A 12 -10.67 -3.72 48.60
CA SER A 12 -9.84 -2.51 48.52
C SER A 12 -8.65 -2.57 49.49
N SER A 13 -7.53 -1.93 49.15
CA SER A 13 -6.75 -1.19 50.14
C SER A 13 -6.03 0.01 49.52
N SER A 14 -6.16 1.11 50.25
CA SER A 14 -5.63 2.45 50.04
C SER A 14 -4.15 2.55 50.42
N GLY A 15 -3.38 3.40 49.72
CA GLY A 15 -2.03 3.81 50.10
C GLY A 15 -1.77 5.27 49.69
N HIS A 16 -1.32 6.06 50.65
CA HIS A 16 -1.30 7.52 50.72
C HIS A 16 -0.41 8.28 49.71
N ALA A 17 -0.78 9.55 49.55
CA ALA A 17 -0.09 10.64 48.89
C ALA A 17 1.30 10.94 49.45
N GLN A 18 2.16 11.56 48.63
CA GLN A 18 2.89 12.75 49.08
C GLN A 18 3.37 13.62 47.90
N GLU A 19 2.89 14.86 47.94
CA GLU A 19 3.30 16.02 47.19
C GLU A 19 4.64 16.57 47.73
N SER A 20 5.52 17.06 46.86
CA SER A 20 6.62 17.93 47.29
C SER A 20 6.83 19.08 46.30
N ALA A 21 6.63 20.29 46.82
CA ALA A 21 6.90 21.58 46.18
C ALA A 21 8.31 22.11 46.57
N PRO A 22 8.87 23.10 45.82
CA PRO A 22 10.28 23.55 45.90
C PRO A 22 10.47 24.68 46.92
N PRO A 23 11.71 25.04 47.35
CA PRO A 23 12.39 26.29 46.88
C PRO A 23 13.94 26.30 47.16
N PRO A 24 14.73 27.42 47.19
CA PRO A 24 14.48 28.82 46.84
C PRO A 24 15.50 29.48 45.87
N LYS A 25 15.10 30.68 45.41
CA LYS A 25 15.92 31.68 44.71
C LYS A 25 16.86 32.40 45.69
N SER A 26 18.06 32.73 45.23
CA SER A 26 18.96 33.71 45.85
C SER A 26 19.39 34.69 44.77
N GLY A 27 19.12 35.98 45.00
CA GLY A 27 19.62 37.09 44.21
C GLY A 27 20.77 37.79 44.94
N ALA A 28 21.74 38.29 44.18
CA ALA A 28 22.55 39.44 44.57
C ALA A 28 23.12 40.10 43.31
N GLU A 29 22.80 41.39 43.15
CA GLU A 29 23.33 42.30 42.14
C GLU A 29 24.85 42.40 42.16
N LYS A 30 25.45 42.72 41.00
CA LYS A 30 26.54 43.72 40.92
C LYS A 30 26.79 44.20 39.49
N LYS A 31 26.58 45.51 39.33
CA LYS A 31 27.34 46.52 38.57
C LYS A 31 27.59 46.30 37.06
N LYS A 32 26.96 47.19 36.29
CA LYS A 32 27.25 47.54 34.89
C LYS A 32 28.57 48.32 34.76
N PRO A 33 29.50 47.91 33.88
CA PRO A 33 30.57 48.76 33.33
C PRO A 33 30.23 49.27 31.91
N PRO A 34 31.00 50.24 31.38
CA PRO A 34 30.56 51.16 30.32
C PRO A 34 30.66 50.58 28.91
N ALA A 35 29.95 51.25 27.99
CA ALA A 35 29.91 50.94 26.56
C ALA A 35 31.27 51.12 25.89
N ALA A 36 31.65 50.12 25.07
CA ALA A 36 32.76 50.15 24.12
C ALA A 36 32.19 50.19 22.68
N PRO A 37 32.95 50.67 21.68
CA PRO A 37 32.41 51.24 20.45
C PRO A 37 31.94 50.18 19.44
N ALA A 38 31.11 50.63 18.51
CA ALA A 38 30.56 49.85 17.41
C ALA A 38 31.66 49.15 16.59
N GLY A 39 31.75 47.83 16.74
CA GLY A 39 32.48 46.95 15.84
C GLY A 39 31.62 46.62 14.63
N GLU A 40 32.20 46.81 13.45
CA GLU A 40 31.67 46.48 12.14
C GLU A 40 31.21 45.01 12.07
N LYS A 41 29.94 44.79 11.70
CA LYS A 41 29.32 43.46 11.66
C LYS A 41 29.95 42.67 10.51
N ALA A 42 30.71 41.61 10.83
CA ALA A 42 31.17 40.65 9.84
C ALA A 42 29.96 40.04 9.09
N PRO A 43 30.05 39.79 7.78
CA PRO A 43 28.94 39.24 7.02
C PRO A 43 28.63 37.82 7.52
N GLU A 44 27.36 37.56 7.81
CA GLU A 44 26.87 36.21 8.11
C GLU A 44 27.18 35.27 6.94
N PRO A 45 27.66 34.04 7.19
CA PRO A 45 27.88 33.08 6.13
C PRO A 45 26.55 32.68 5.51
N LYS A 46 26.44 32.82 4.18
CA LYS A 46 25.28 32.36 3.41
C LYS A 46 25.03 30.87 3.71
N PRO A 47 23.77 30.41 3.81
CA PRO A 47 23.46 29.00 3.95
C PRO A 47 24.10 28.22 2.80
N VAL A 48 25.02 27.32 3.13
CA VAL A 48 25.55 26.35 2.17
C VAL A 48 24.40 25.42 1.85
N GLU A 49 23.89 25.51 0.61
CA GLU A 49 22.94 24.56 0.06
C GLU A 49 23.58 23.17 0.16
N LYS A 50 23.13 22.37 1.14
CA LYS A 50 23.47 20.95 1.20
C LYS A 50 22.82 20.30 -0.01
N THR A 51 23.57 20.18 -1.09
CA THR A 51 23.25 19.26 -2.18
C THR A 51 22.95 17.91 -1.56
N ALA A 52 21.71 17.45 -1.72
CA ALA A 52 21.30 16.12 -1.30
C ALA A 52 22.24 15.08 -1.95
N PRO A 53 22.61 14.00 -1.26
CA PRO A 53 23.39 12.93 -1.86
C PRO A 53 22.71 12.44 -3.15
N PRO A 54 23.48 12.02 -4.18
CA PRO A 54 22.89 11.45 -5.38
C PRO A 54 22.02 10.25 -4.99
N ALA A 55 20.73 10.31 -5.34
CA ALA A 55 19.80 9.23 -5.07
C ALA A 55 20.28 7.96 -5.78
N THR A 56 20.35 6.84 -5.06
CA THR A 56 20.66 5.54 -5.65
C THR A 56 19.72 5.28 -6.84
N PRO A 57 20.22 4.85 -8.01
CA PRO A 57 19.37 4.53 -9.15
C PRO A 57 18.31 3.50 -8.74
N LEU A 58 17.05 3.76 -9.10
CA LEU A 58 15.97 2.82 -8.84
C LEU A 58 16.18 1.54 -9.65
N PRO A 59 15.78 0.37 -9.12
CA PRO A 59 15.81 -0.85 -9.91
C PRO A 59 14.87 -0.71 -11.12
N GLY A 60 15.27 -1.28 -12.26
CA GLY A 60 14.42 -1.37 -13.44
C GLY A 60 13.24 -2.33 -13.24
N PRO A 61 12.37 -2.48 -14.27
CA PRO A 61 11.20 -3.36 -14.20
C PRO A 61 11.57 -4.81 -13.89
N GLU A 62 10.92 -5.38 -12.88
CA GLU A 62 11.08 -6.74 -12.40
C GLU A 62 9.95 -7.63 -12.95
N LYS A 63 10.32 -8.70 -13.67
CA LYS A 63 9.36 -9.73 -14.11
C LYS A 63 9.15 -10.74 -12.99
N LEU A 64 7.90 -10.92 -12.56
CA LEU A 64 7.56 -11.84 -11.45
C LEU A 64 7.30 -13.29 -11.91
N LEU A 65 7.40 -13.56 -13.22
CA LEU A 65 7.37 -14.89 -13.84
C LEU A 65 8.68 -15.12 -14.64
N ASN A 66 9.82 -15.29 -13.97
CA ASN A 66 11.16 -15.13 -14.54
C ASN A 66 12.03 -16.40 -14.63
N GLY A 67 11.46 -17.60 -14.69
CA GLY A 67 12.20 -18.84 -15.03
C GLY A 67 13.16 -19.39 -13.97
N GLY A 68 13.40 -18.65 -12.87
CA GLY A 68 13.92 -19.20 -11.62
C GLY A 68 12.85 -20.01 -10.87
N ASN A 69 13.15 -20.43 -9.63
CA ASN A 69 12.13 -21.07 -8.81
C ASN A 69 11.07 -20.05 -8.42
N PHE A 70 9.87 -20.18 -8.99
CA PHE A 70 8.74 -19.26 -8.79
C PHE A 70 8.47 -18.98 -7.30
N TRP A 71 8.58 -20.00 -6.45
CA TRP A 71 8.29 -19.89 -5.02
C TRP A 71 9.33 -19.08 -4.21
N ASP A 72 10.48 -18.75 -4.79
CA ASP A 72 11.49 -17.91 -4.13
C ASP A 72 11.02 -16.45 -3.99
N HIS A 73 10.01 -16.04 -4.76
CA HIS A 73 9.45 -14.67 -4.76
C HIS A 73 8.05 -14.59 -4.16
N TRP A 74 7.38 -15.72 -3.97
CA TRP A 74 5.97 -15.79 -3.62
C TRP A 74 5.74 -16.64 -2.37
N LYS A 75 4.92 -16.14 -1.46
CA LYS A 75 4.39 -16.90 -0.32
C LYS A 75 2.96 -17.33 -0.63
N TYR A 76 2.67 -18.62 -0.47
CA TYR A 76 1.33 -19.17 -0.63
C TYR A 76 0.57 -19.17 0.69
N ILE A 77 -0.66 -18.67 0.65
CA ILE A 77 -1.62 -18.63 1.76
C ILE A 77 -2.89 -19.34 1.30
N SER A 78 -3.40 -20.23 2.14
CA SER A 78 -4.56 -21.06 1.87
C SER A 78 -5.44 -21.15 3.11
N GLU A 79 -6.74 -21.32 2.93
CA GLU A 79 -7.66 -21.69 4.01
C GLU A 79 -7.41 -23.12 4.55
N GLU A 80 -6.71 -23.96 3.77
CA GLU A 80 -6.31 -25.31 4.18
C GLU A 80 -4.93 -25.27 4.85
N GLU A 81 -4.89 -24.95 6.15
CA GLU A 81 -3.69 -24.54 6.90
C GLU A 81 -2.52 -25.56 6.98
N LYS A 82 -2.72 -26.86 6.73
CA LYS A 82 -1.76 -27.89 7.19
C LYS A 82 -1.11 -28.80 6.15
N GLN A 83 -1.49 -28.75 4.88
CA GLN A 83 -0.91 -29.65 3.85
C GLN A 83 -1.00 -29.15 2.40
N ALA A 84 -1.46 -27.92 2.15
CA ALA A 84 -1.74 -27.50 0.78
C ALA A 84 -0.43 -27.33 -0.01
N ASN A 85 -0.15 -28.30 -0.91
CA ASN A 85 0.91 -28.20 -1.89
C ASN A 85 0.55 -27.05 -2.84
N PRO A 86 1.32 -25.95 -2.85
CA PRO A 86 0.95 -24.77 -3.62
C PRO A 86 0.91 -25.03 -5.13
N ASN A 87 1.60 -26.07 -5.60
CA ASN A 87 1.62 -26.48 -7.01
C ASN A 87 0.32 -27.15 -7.49
N VAL A 88 -0.60 -27.48 -6.58
CA VAL A 88 -1.95 -27.97 -6.93
C VAL A 88 -2.84 -26.80 -7.34
N THR A 89 -2.70 -25.66 -6.66
CA THR A 89 -3.47 -24.44 -6.97
C THR A 89 -2.80 -23.60 -8.04
N TRP A 90 -1.48 -23.45 -7.98
CA TRP A 90 -0.71 -22.50 -8.78
C TRP A 90 0.34 -23.23 -9.61
N LYS A 91 0.24 -23.15 -10.93
CA LYS A 91 1.18 -23.79 -11.85
C LYS A 91 1.72 -22.77 -12.85
N VAL A 92 3.04 -22.68 -12.93
CA VAL A 92 3.71 -21.96 -14.02
C VAL A 92 3.78 -22.89 -15.23
N VAL A 93 3.22 -22.43 -16.35
CA VAL A 93 3.36 -23.04 -17.66
C VAL A 93 4.32 -22.19 -18.47
N SER A 94 5.50 -22.72 -18.76
CA SER A 94 6.53 -22.03 -19.53
C SER A 94 6.03 -21.71 -20.94
N GLY A 95 6.23 -20.46 -21.36
CA GLY A 95 6.02 -20.05 -22.74
C GLY A 95 7.19 -20.48 -23.63
N GLY A 96 6.94 -20.55 -24.94
CA GLY A 96 7.99 -20.70 -25.95
C GLY A 96 8.69 -19.37 -26.27
N ALA A 97 9.58 -19.35 -27.28
CA ALA A 97 10.34 -18.15 -27.65
C ALA A 97 9.46 -16.91 -27.90
N ASP A 98 8.27 -17.10 -28.47
CA ASP A 98 7.35 -16.02 -28.86
C ASP A 98 6.12 -15.90 -27.96
N GLN A 99 6.06 -16.65 -26.85
CA GLN A 99 4.90 -16.65 -25.95
C GLN A 99 5.33 -16.40 -24.51
N PRO A 100 4.65 -15.51 -23.76
CA PRO A 100 4.95 -15.33 -22.35
C PRO A 100 4.57 -16.60 -21.56
N SER A 101 5.32 -16.89 -20.51
CA SER A 101 4.88 -17.87 -19.50
C SER A 101 3.56 -17.44 -18.87
N VAL A 102 2.76 -18.43 -18.50
CA VAL A 102 1.43 -18.26 -17.90
C VAL A 102 1.44 -18.87 -16.51
N LEU A 103 0.94 -18.12 -15.53
CA LEU A 103 0.61 -18.62 -14.20
C LEU A 103 -0.86 -19.04 -14.19
N VAL A 104 -1.11 -20.33 -14.07
CA VAL A 104 -2.45 -20.91 -13.96
C VAL A 104 -2.81 -21.05 -12.48
N CYS A 105 -3.94 -20.49 -12.08
CA CYS A 105 -4.56 -20.70 -10.78
C CYS A 105 -5.84 -21.52 -10.96
N THR A 106 -6.02 -22.60 -10.21
CA THR A 106 -7.24 -23.43 -10.28
C THR A 106 -8.43 -22.81 -9.56
N GLY A 107 -8.19 -21.81 -8.70
CA GLY A 107 -9.18 -21.20 -7.83
C GLY A 107 -9.46 -21.98 -6.54
N LYS A 108 -8.81 -23.13 -6.32
CA LYS A 108 -9.05 -23.98 -5.15
C LYS A 108 -7.75 -24.53 -4.53
N PRO A 109 -7.65 -24.60 -3.19
CA PRO A 109 -8.57 -23.99 -2.21
C PRO A 109 -8.57 -22.46 -2.26
N TYR A 110 -9.44 -21.81 -1.47
CA TYR A 110 -9.43 -20.35 -1.40
C TYR A 110 -8.17 -19.86 -0.69
N GLY A 111 -7.70 -18.71 -1.12
CA GLY A 111 -6.49 -18.10 -0.60
C GLY A 111 -5.85 -17.17 -1.62
N TYR A 112 -4.54 -17.04 -1.56
CA TYR A 112 -3.78 -16.21 -2.50
C TYR A 112 -2.30 -16.58 -2.45
N ILE A 113 -1.57 -16.13 -3.46
CA ILE A 113 -0.12 -15.95 -3.35
C ILE A 113 0.17 -14.46 -3.18
N ARG A 114 1.16 -14.12 -2.36
CA ARG A 114 1.65 -12.74 -2.27
C ARG A 114 3.15 -12.68 -2.49
N THR A 115 3.63 -11.55 -2.99
CA THR A 115 5.07 -11.30 -3.06
C THR A 115 5.68 -11.36 -1.66
N GLN A 116 6.89 -11.91 -1.55
CA GLN A 116 7.67 -11.82 -0.31
C GLN A 116 8.17 -10.38 -0.10
N LYS A 117 8.46 -9.67 -1.19
CA LYS A 117 8.83 -8.25 -1.18
C LYS A 117 7.63 -7.35 -0.92
N ILE A 118 7.88 -6.27 -0.18
CA ILE A 118 6.92 -5.21 0.13
C ILE A 118 7.20 -4.01 -0.78
N TYR A 119 6.14 -3.40 -1.29
CA TYR A 119 6.19 -2.25 -2.18
C TYR A 119 5.38 -1.08 -1.60
N GLU A 120 5.82 0.14 -1.87
CA GLU A 120 5.15 1.39 -1.47
C GLU A 120 4.81 2.21 -2.71
N ASN A 121 5.83 2.70 -3.42
CA ASN A 121 5.67 3.41 -4.70
C ASN A 121 6.05 2.46 -5.85
N PHE A 122 5.06 2.00 -6.61
CA PHE A 122 5.28 1.06 -7.70
C PHE A 122 4.19 1.15 -8.77
N GLN A 123 4.55 0.78 -9.99
CA GLN A 123 3.58 0.40 -11.02
C GLN A 123 3.59 -1.13 -11.13
N PHE A 124 2.42 -1.75 -11.07
CA PHE A 124 2.25 -3.17 -11.32
C PHE A 124 1.36 -3.37 -12.54
N SER A 125 1.80 -4.20 -13.47
CA SER A 125 1.05 -4.54 -14.67
C SER A 125 0.98 -6.05 -14.85
N LEU A 126 -0.14 -6.52 -15.38
CA LEU A 126 -0.36 -7.91 -15.76
C LEU A 126 -1.44 -8.02 -16.83
N GLU A 127 -1.54 -9.20 -17.41
CA GLU A 127 -2.73 -9.63 -18.15
C GLU A 127 -3.39 -10.80 -17.43
N TRP A 128 -4.72 -10.85 -17.42
CA TRP A 128 -5.48 -11.98 -16.90
C TRP A 128 -6.52 -12.48 -17.89
N MET A 129 -6.93 -13.74 -17.73
CA MET A 129 -7.93 -14.38 -18.60
C MET A 129 -8.67 -15.48 -17.82
N TYR A 130 -9.98 -15.57 -18.03
CA TYR A 130 -10.81 -16.68 -17.56
C TYR A 130 -11.11 -17.63 -18.73
N PRO A 131 -10.73 -18.92 -18.66
CA PRO A 131 -10.86 -19.81 -19.79
C PRO A 131 -12.29 -20.31 -19.98
N ASN A 132 -13.00 -20.63 -18.88
CA ASN A 132 -14.18 -21.49 -18.95
C ASN A 132 -15.40 -21.00 -18.15
N ASP A 133 -15.21 -20.29 -17.04
CA ASP A 133 -16.30 -19.99 -16.10
C ASP A 133 -16.91 -18.58 -16.35
N PRO A 134 -18.19 -18.49 -16.78
CA PRO A 134 -18.83 -17.21 -17.06
C PRO A 134 -19.09 -16.36 -15.81
N ASN A 135 -19.07 -16.96 -14.62
CA ASN A 135 -19.21 -16.29 -13.32
C ASN A 135 -17.90 -16.36 -12.51
N ALA A 136 -16.76 -16.35 -13.22
CA ALA A 136 -15.47 -16.52 -12.59
C ALA A 136 -15.11 -15.38 -11.63
N ASN A 137 -14.44 -15.72 -10.54
CA ASN A 137 -13.96 -14.76 -9.55
C ASN A 137 -12.46 -14.91 -9.22
N SER A 138 -11.83 -13.77 -8.97
CA SER A 138 -10.45 -13.60 -8.48
C SER A 138 -10.24 -12.11 -8.17
N GLY A 139 -9.05 -11.76 -7.70
CA GLY A 139 -8.71 -10.41 -7.29
C GLY A 139 -7.21 -10.18 -7.29
N ILE A 140 -6.82 -8.91 -7.46
CA ILE A 140 -5.47 -8.43 -7.16
C ILE A 140 -5.55 -7.68 -5.85
N LEU A 141 -4.75 -8.09 -4.87
CA LEU A 141 -4.66 -7.41 -3.58
C LEU A 141 -3.41 -6.53 -3.58
N LEU A 142 -3.60 -5.25 -3.29
CA LEU A 142 -2.55 -4.25 -3.15
C LEU A 142 -2.35 -3.91 -1.68
N PHE A 143 -1.11 -3.59 -1.33
CA PHE A 143 -0.72 -3.26 0.03
C PHE A 143 -1.12 -4.34 1.05
N THR A 144 -1.03 -5.62 0.66
CA THR A 144 -1.35 -6.73 1.54
C THR A 144 -0.38 -6.78 2.72
N THR A 145 -0.92 -6.72 3.95
CA THR A 145 -0.11 -6.74 5.18
C THR A 145 -0.29 -8.05 5.95
N GLU A 146 0.72 -8.34 6.77
CA GLU A 146 0.63 -9.35 7.81
C GLU A 146 -0.25 -8.87 8.99
N PRO A 147 -0.76 -9.77 9.85
CA PRO A 147 -0.67 -11.24 9.74
C PRO A 147 -1.45 -11.77 8.53
N ASP A 148 -0.92 -12.83 7.91
CA ASP A 148 -1.59 -13.51 6.82
C ASP A 148 -2.91 -14.13 7.32
N LYS A 149 -3.99 -13.84 6.61
CA LYS A 149 -5.34 -14.40 6.78
C LYS A 149 -5.89 -14.71 5.41
N VAL A 150 -6.88 -15.58 5.29
CA VAL A 150 -7.60 -15.83 4.01
C VAL A 150 -8.11 -14.53 3.40
N TRP A 151 -8.60 -13.61 4.24
CA TRP A 151 -8.84 -12.21 3.88
C TRP A 151 -7.89 -11.28 4.65
N PRO A 152 -6.76 -10.86 4.05
CA PRO A 152 -5.79 -9.99 4.70
C PRO A 152 -6.21 -8.53 4.64
N LYS A 153 -5.58 -7.67 5.46
CA LYS A 153 -5.69 -6.20 5.31
C LYS A 153 -4.97 -5.80 4.00
N ALA A 154 -5.73 -5.23 3.06
CA ALA A 154 -5.31 -4.88 1.70
C ALA A 154 -6.34 -3.96 1.01
N PHE A 155 -6.08 -3.61 -0.24
CA PHE A 155 -7.07 -3.11 -1.19
C PHE A 155 -7.26 -4.13 -2.30
N GLN A 156 -8.50 -4.52 -2.59
CA GLN A 156 -8.82 -5.46 -3.66
C GLN A 156 -9.21 -4.70 -4.92
N VAL A 157 -8.55 -5.02 -6.03
CA VAL A 157 -9.04 -4.77 -7.39
C VAL A 157 -9.79 -6.02 -7.81
N GLN A 158 -11.10 -5.90 -7.96
CA GLN A 158 -12.02 -6.99 -8.26
C GLN A 158 -11.86 -7.45 -9.70
N LEU A 159 -11.74 -8.77 -9.91
CA LEU A 159 -11.71 -9.39 -11.23
C LEU A 159 -12.94 -10.27 -11.49
N HIS A 160 -13.92 -10.32 -10.59
CA HIS A 160 -15.20 -11.01 -10.80
C HIS A 160 -15.85 -10.64 -12.14
N ARG A 161 -16.36 -11.63 -12.87
CA ARG A 161 -17.22 -11.40 -14.04
C ARG A 161 -18.67 -11.20 -13.59
N PRO A 162 -19.40 -10.16 -14.03
CA PRO A 162 -19.03 -9.10 -14.97
C PRO A 162 -18.49 -7.82 -14.30
N GLU A 163 -18.27 -7.84 -12.99
CA GLU A 163 -17.95 -6.67 -12.15
C GLU A 163 -16.44 -6.35 -12.08
N ALA A 164 -15.69 -6.63 -13.13
CA ALA A 164 -14.25 -6.38 -13.13
C ALA A 164 -13.96 -4.87 -13.01
N GLY A 165 -13.03 -4.51 -12.13
CA GLY A 165 -12.53 -3.15 -11.95
C GLY A 165 -13.06 -2.39 -10.73
N TYR A 166 -13.98 -2.97 -9.94
CA TYR A 166 -14.24 -2.39 -8.62
C TYR A 166 -12.97 -2.39 -7.76
N VAL A 167 -12.76 -1.32 -7.02
CA VAL A 167 -11.64 -1.23 -6.05
C VAL A 167 -12.22 -0.96 -4.68
N PHE A 168 -11.83 -1.72 -3.65
CA PHE A 168 -12.32 -1.51 -2.29
C PHE A 168 -11.33 -2.00 -1.22
N PRO A 169 -11.33 -1.41 -0.01
CA PRO A 169 -10.55 -1.92 1.11
C PRO A 169 -11.14 -3.25 1.60
N THR A 170 -10.27 -4.20 1.93
CA THR A 170 -10.65 -5.38 2.70
C THR A 170 -10.82 -5.00 4.19
N PRO A 171 -11.41 -5.87 5.03
CA PRO A 171 -11.61 -5.57 6.45
C PRO A 171 -10.31 -5.16 7.16
N GLY A 172 -10.34 -4.00 7.83
CA GLY A 172 -9.18 -3.42 8.53
C GLY A 172 -8.37 -2.40 7.71
N SER A 173 -8.70 -2.21 6.43
CA SER A 173 -8.16 -1.13 5.59
C SER A 173 -9.13 0.05 5.48
N GLY A 174 -8.62 1.23 5.10
CA GLY A 174 -9.42 2.43 4.85
C GLY A 174 -8.73 3.43 3.92
N ALA A 175 -9.47 4.39 3.35
CA ALA A 175 -8.92 5.45 2.53
C ALA A 175 -9.53 6.82 2.89
N LYS A 176 -8.94 7.92 2.40
CA LYS A 176 -9.44 9.29 2.60
C LYS A 176 -10.51 9.70 1.59
N SER A 177 -10.43 9.20 0.34
CA SER A 177 -11.48 9.39 -0.67
C SER A 177 -12.67 8.46 -0.41
N ALA A 178 -13.69 8.48 -1.27
CA ALA A 178 -14.61 7.35 -1.35
C ALA A 178 -13.76 6.07 -1.43
N ASN A 179 -13.96 5.18 -0.47
CA ASN A 179 -13.17 3.96 -0.31
C ASN A 179 -13.38 2.98 -1.47
N LYS A 180 -14.23 3.32 -2.44
CA LYS A 180 -14.61 2.46 -3.54
C LYS A 180 -14.49 3.18 -4.86
N LEU A 181 -13.91 2.51 -5.85
CA LEU A 181 -14.04 2.87 -7.27
C LEU A 181 -14.98 1.88 -7.93
N SER A 182 -15.84 2.40 -8.82
CA SER A 182 -16.74 1.61 -9.64
C SER A 182 -16.51 1.95 -11.11
N PRO A 183 -16.39 0.96 -12.00
CA PRO A 183 -16.35 1.20 -13.44
C PRO A 183 -17.61 1.93 -13.92
N THR A 184 -17.48 2.88 -14.85
CA THR A 184 -18.61 3.57 -15.49
C THR A 184 -19.15 2.82 -16.70
N MET A 185 -18.45 1.76 -17.14
CA MET A 185 -18.81 0.87 -18.23
C MET A 185 -18.30 -0.54 -17.93
N PRO A 186 -18.90 -1.61 -18.50
CA PRO A 186 -18.36 -2.96 -18.37
C PRO A 186 -16.94 -3.04 -18.92
N LEU A 187 -16.04 -3.62 -18.12
CA LEU A 187 -14.63 -3.81 -18.48
C LEU A 187 -14.29 -5.28 -18.75
N ASP A 188 -15.23 -6.17 -18.46
CA ASP A 188 -15.08 -7.59 -18.71
C ASP A 188 -15.07 -7.91 -20.22
N LEU A 189 -14.28 -8.89 -20.60
CA LEU A 189 -14.15 -9.41 -21.96
C LEU A 189 -14.71 -10.84 -22.01
N PRO A 190 -15.07 -11.36 -23.18
CA PRO A 190 -15.50 -12.76 -23.32
C PRO A 190 -14.47 -13.76 -22.78
N LEU A 191 -14.92 -14.98 -22.45
CA LEU A 191 -14.03 -16.08 -22.04
C LEU A 191 -12.93 -16.31 -23.08
N GLY A 192 -11.74 -16.68 -22.61
CA GLY A 192 -10.56 -16.87 -23.46
C GLY A 192 -9.90 -15.58 -23.96
N LYS A 193 -10.44 -14.40 -23.63
CA LYS A 193 -9.81 -13.10 -23.97
C LYS A 193 -9.00 -12.58 -22.80
N TRP A 194 -7.85 -11.99 -23.13
CA TRP A 194 -6.92 -11.41 -22.16
C TRP A 194 -7.27 -9.96 -21.89
N HIS A 195 -7.54 -9.65 -20.62
CA HIS A 195 -7.64 -8.28 -20.14
C HIS A 195 -6.25 -7.78 -19.76
N LYS A 196 -6.03 -6.47 -19.90
CA LYS A 196 -4.78 -5.81 -19.50
C LYS A 196 -5.04 -4.91 -18.30
N CYS A 197 -4.28 -5.10 -17.21
CA CYS A 197 -4.36 -4.27 -16.01
C CYS A 197 -3.07 -3.48 -15.83
N VAL A 198 -3.19 -2.20 -15.51
CA VAL A 198 -2.08 -1.38 -14.99
C VAL A 198 -2.56 -0.70 -13.71
N LEU A 199 -1.82 -0.95 -12.64
CA LEU A 199 -2.05 -0.44 -11.30
C LEU A 199 -0.89 0.47 -10.93
N THR A 200 -1.17 1.73 -10.61
CA THR A 200 -0.15 2.67 -10.13
C THR A 200 -0.41 2.97 -8.66
N CYS A 201 0.53 2.56 -7.82
CA CYS A 201 0.56 2.83 -6.40
C CYS A 201 1.63 3.89 -6.12
N ARG A 202 1.24 5.09 -5.69
CA ARG A 202 2.21 6.16 -5.40
C ARG A 202 1.66 7.09 -4.34
N SER A 203 2.50 7.51 -3.40
CA SER A 203 2.14 8.46 -2.33
C SER A 203 0.91 8.00 -1.52
N GLY A 204 0.73 6.69 -1.36
CA GLY A 204 -0.45 6.11 -0.69
C GLY A 204 -1.76 6.21 -1.48
N ASN A 205 -1.68 6.38 -2.80
CA ASN A 205 -2.85 6.35 -3.68
C ASN A 205 -2.77 5.16 -4.65
N ILE A 206 -3.92 4.71 -5.14
CA ILE A 206 -4.07 3.62 -6.11
C ILE A 206 -4.84 4.15 -7.33
N SER A 207 -4.22 4.14 -8.51
CA SER A 207 -4.91 4.35 -9.78
C SER A 207 -5.00 3.06 -10.59
N VAL A 208 -6.16 2.82 -11.19
CA VAL A 208 -6.46 1.59 -11.93
C VAL A 208 -6.81 1.91 -13.37
N MET A 209 -6.18 1.17 -14.29
CA MET A 209 -6.51 1.16 -15.71
C MET A 209 -6.70 -0.27 -16.18
N ILE A 210 -7.84 -0.55 -16.82
CA ILE A 210 -8.16 -1.85 -17.40
C ILE A 210 -8.49 -1.67 -18.87
N ASN A 211 -7.87 -2.46 -19.75
CA ASN A 211 -8.08 -2.41 -21.20
C ASN A 211 -7.93 -1.00 -21.80
N GLY A 212 -7.07 -0.17 -21.22
CA GLY A 212 -6.83 1.22 -21.63
C GLY A 212 -7.83 2.25 -21.06
N VAL A 213 -8.85 1.80 -20.33
CA VAL A 213 -9.83 2.69 -19.66
C VAL A 213 -9.34 2.99 -18.24
N LYS A 214 -9.12 4.27 -17.93
CA LYS A 214 -8.79 4.73 -16.56
C LYS A 214 -10.08 4.82 -15.74
N LEU A 215 -10.12 4.17 -14.58
CA LEU A 215 -11.32 4.13 -13.73
C LEU A 215 -11.35 5.31 -12.74
N GLY A 216 -10.20 5.69 -12.21
CA GLY A 216 -10.09 6.71 -11.17
C GLY A 216 -8.91 6.48 -10.25
N GLU A 217 -9.03 7.02 -9.03
CA GLU A 217 -8.00 6.93 -7.99
C GLU A 217 -8.63 6.79 -6.61
N VAL A 218 -8.09 5.87 -5.80
CA VAL A 218 -8.33 5.80 -4.36
C VAL A 218 -7.18 6.52 -3.67
N THR A 219 -7.46 7.52 -2.84
CA THR A 219 -6.42 8.35 -2.22
C THR A 219 -6.33 8.17 -0.72
N GLY A 220 -5.12 8.29 -0.18
CA GLY A 220 -4.87 8.22 1.26
C GLY A 220 -5.15 6.84 1.86
N CYS A 221 -4.72 5.79 1.17
CA CYS A 221 -4.82 4.40 1.59
C CYS A 221 -4.08 4.14 2.91
N ASP A 222 -4.76 3.47 3.83
CA ASP A 222 -4.19 2.77 4.98
C ASP A 222 -4.58 1.29 4.86
N PRO A 223 -3.65 0.40 4.51
CA PRO A 223 -2.21 0.62 4.41
C PRO A 223 -1.81 1.28 3.07
N SER A 224 -0.68 2.00 3.06
CA SER A 224 -0.09 2.63 1.85
C SER A 224 1.12 1.88 1.30
N LYS A 225 1.49 0.76 1.91
CA LYS A 225 2.57 -0.14 1.50
C LYS A 225 2.25 -1.57 1.92
N GLY A 226 2.72 -2.55 1.16
CA GLY A 226 2.50 -3.97 1.44
C GLY A 226 2.91 -4.85 0.26
N ALA A 227 2.60 -6.14 0.34
CA ALA A 227 2.81 -7.07 -0.76
C ALA A 227 1.78 -6.84 -1.88
N ILE A 228 2.09 -7.38 -3.06
CA ILE A 228 1.13 -7.58 -4.15
C ILE A 228 0.66 -9.03 -4.05
N ALA A 229 -0.65 -9.27 -4.10
CA ALA A 229 -1.21 -10.62 -4.04
C ALA A 229 -2.16 -10.92 -5.20
N LEU A 230 -2.25 -12.20 -5.57
CA LEU A 230 -3.17 -12.74 -6.57
C LEU A 230 -4.04 -13.81 -5.91
N GLN A 231 -5.35 -13.67 -6.07
CA GLN A 231 -6.33 -14.46 -5.32
C GLN A 231 -6.73 -15.75 -6.03
N SER A 232 -6.88 -16.81 -5.23
CA SER A 232 -7.56 -18.05 -5.59
C SER A 232 -8.97 -18.01 -5.00
N GLU A 233 -10.00 -17.86 -5.84
CA GLU A 233 -11.38 -17.63 -5.37
C GLU A 233 -12.43 -18.40 -6.21
N GLY A 234 -12.27 -19.72 -6.29
CA GLY A 234 -13.28 -20.65 -6.78
C GLY A 234 -13.24 -20.98 -8.27
N SER A 235 -12.63 -20.11 -9.08
CA SER A 235 -12.59 -20.28 -10.54
C SER A 235 -11.16 -20.32 -11.08
N GLU A 236 -10.97 -21.07 -12.18
CA GLU A 236 -9.70 -21.09 -12.87
C GLU A 236 -9.41 -19.74 -13.52
N ILE A 237 -8.23 -19.19 -13.29
CA ILE A 237 -7.76 -17.92 -13.86
C ILE A 237 -6.31 -18.04 -14.29
N HIS A 238 -5.99 -17.44 -15.43
CA HIS A 238 -4.64 -17.40 -15.96
C HIS A 238 -4.08 -15.98 -15.87
N PHE A 239 -2.84 -15.83 -15.42
CA PHE A 239 -2.12 -14.57 -15.39
C PHE A 239 -0.86 -14.65 -16.24
N ARG A 240 -0.48 -13.55 -16.87
CA ARG A 240 0.82 -13.44 -17.57
C ARG A 240 1.35 -12.02 -17.56
N LYS A 241 2.62 -11.87 -17.91
CA LYS A 241 3.31 -10.57 -17.97
C LYS A 241 3.20 -9.77 -16.66
N LEU A 242 3.36 -10.45 -15.52
CA LEU A 242 3.42 -9.82 -14.21
C LEU A 242 4.72 -9.02 -14.11
N VAL A 243 4.63 -7.69 -14.17
CA VAL A 243 5.78 -6.78 -14.13
C VAL A 243 5.54 -5.72 -13.09
N VAL A 244 6.49 -5.57 -12.16
CA VAL A 244 6.50 -4.51 -11.16
C VAL A 244 7.69 -3.59 -11.41
N GLU A 245 7.43 -2.28 -11.37
CA GLU A 245 8.45 -1.24 -11.49
C GLU A 245 8.38 -0.35 -10.26
N VAL A 246 9.49 -0.22 -9.54
CA VAL A 246 9.57 0.66 -8.37
C VAL A 246 9.64 2.11 -8.85
N LEU A 247 8.80 2.96 -8.28
CA LEU A 247 8.69 4.35 -8.66
C LEU A 247 9.38 5.24 -7.64
N ALA A 248 9.96 6.35 -8.11
CA ALA A 248 10.45 7.40 -7.23
C ALA A 248 9.28 7.97 -6.39
N PRO A 249 9.53 8.35 -5.13
CA PRO A 249 8.62 9.22 -4.40
C PRO A 249 8.30 10.47 -5.22
N GLU A 250 7.09 11.00 -5.08
CA GLU A 250 6.75 12.27 -5.73
C GLU A 250 7.59 13.39 -5.11
N PRO A 251 8.06 14.38 -5.91
CA PRO A 251 8.77 15.52 -5.36
C PRO A 251 7.89 16.20 -4.32
N ALA A 252 8.46 16.52 -3.15
CA ALA A 252 7.75 17.30 -2.14
C ALA A 252 7.28 18.61 -2.77
N VAL A 253 5.96 18.81 -2.85
CA VAL A 253 5.39 20.10 -3.27
C VAL A 253 5.83 21.12 -2.24
N GLN A 254 6.72 22.04 -2.62
CA GLN A 254 7.07 23.16 -1.75
C GLN A 254 5.79 23.95 -1.43
N PRO A 255 5.52 24.29 -0.16
CA PRO A 255 4.38 25.14 0.17
C PRO A 255 4.47 26.41 -0.68
N LYS A 256 3.43 26.70 -1.48
CA LYS A 256 3.31 28.00 -2.13
C LYS A 256 3.30 29.05 -1.02
N GLU A 257 4.29 29.93 -1.00
CA GLU A 257 4.28 31.07 -0.09
C GLU A 257 2.94 31.80 -0.20
N PRO A 258 2.33 32.21 0.93
CA PRO A 258 1.13 33.02 0.89
C PRO A 258 1.43 34.28 0.08
N VAL A 259 0.75 34.46 -1.05
CA VAL A 259 0.80 35.71 -1.81
C VAL A 259 0.34 36.81 -0.85
N ALA A 260 1.29 37.67 -0.46
CA ALA A 260 1.00 38.82 0.39
C ALA A 260 -0.09 39.66 -0.29
N GLN A 261 -1.26 39.72 0.34
CA GLN A 261 -2.33 40.60 -0.09
C GLN A 261 -1.81 42.04 0.03
N GLN A 262 -1.57 42.68 -1.11
CA GLN A 262 -1.31 44.12 -1.15
C GLN A 262 -2.56 44.83 -0.62
N LYS A 263 -2.39 45.61 0.46
CA LYS A 263 -3.43 46.51 0.94
C LYS A 263 -3.78 47.50 -0.18
N PRO A 264 -5.06 47.80 -0.41
CA PRO A 264 -5.43 48.85 -1.33
C PRO A 264 -4.92 50.20 -0.79
N ASP A 265 -4.24 50.94 -1.66
CA ASP A 265 -3.82 52.31 -1.41
C ASP A 265 -5.06 53.17 -1.12
N LYS A 266 -5.02 53.89 0.00
CA LYS A 266 -6.04 54.89 0.32
C LYS A 266 -5.70 56.15 -0.49
N SER A 267 -6.55 56.48 -1.45
CA SER A 267 -6.63 57.83 -2.01
C SER A 267 -7.85 58.58 -1.47
#